data_AF-A0A2G8K193-F1
#
_entry.id   AF-A0A2G8K193-F1
#
_cell.length_a   1.000
_cell.length_b   1.000
_cell.length_c   1.000
_cell.angle_alpha   90.00
_cell.angle_beta   90.00
_cell.angle_gamma   90.00
#
_symmetry.space_group_name_H-M   'P 1'
#
loop_
_entity.id
_entity.type
_entity.pdbx_description
1 polymer ?
#
loop_
_entity_poly.entity_id
_entity_poly.type
_entity_poly.pdbx_seq_one_letter_code
_entity_poly.pdbx_strand_id
1 'polypeptide(L)'
;MDPSQDWMSGSRIQADQTLEYTASSLESDRNYTFSVAAVRDGEGGKGPRGPAVTIKTLCIDVVPQMVTTTLTATNDVTVTWQQPTVQCSTGITQVTIYYEIEGDVSSRLEAGTTDPNAESFTIDGSLLEPGTTYNIAVTVTTDQESALSEGSSVTRAASEPPSSPVYLVALVIPVLLIIILLVVIIKRGLSGLWPMVGWDCELAGRDQGRWEV
;
A
#
# COMPACT_ATOMS: atom_id res chain seq x y z
N MET A 1 36.97 18.08 -28.06
CA MET A 1 35.79 18.97 -28.18
C MET A 1 36.26 20.20 -28.92
N ASP A 2 35.69 20.46 -30.10
CA ASP A 2 36.07 21.55 -30.99
C ASP A 2 35.66 22.91 -30.38
N PRO A 3 36.59 23.86 -30.15
CA PRO A 3 36.31 25.15 -29.54
C PRO A 3 35.57 26.14 -30.47
N SER A 4 35.27 25.75 -31.72
CA SER A 4 34.53 26.57 -32.68
C SER A 4 33.00 26.49 -32.53
N GLN A 5 32.48 25.86 -31.47
CA GLN A 5 31.05 25.87 -31.22
C GLN A 5 30.59 27.29 -30.90
N ASP A 6 29.85 27.90 -31.84
CA ASP A 6 29.28 29.23 -31.71
C ASP A 6 28.44 29.31 -30.43
N TRP A 7 28.95 30.06 -29.45
CA TRP A 7 28.23 30.33 -28.22
C TRP A 7 26.94 31.08 -28.56
N MET A 8 25.80 30.44 -28.40
CA MET A 8 24.52 31.13 -28.49
C MET A 8 24.47 32.20 -27.39
N SER A 9 24.17 33.43 -27.76
CA SER A 9 24.03 34.51 -26.78
C SER A 9 22.70 34.34 -26.06
N GLY A 10 22.75 34.09 -24.75
CA GLY A 10 21.58 34.21 -23.88
C GLY A 10 21.18 35.68 -23.67
N SER A 11 20.13 35.90 -22.89
CA SER A 11 19.63 37.25 -22.61
C SER A 11 20.65 38.10 -21.83
N ARG A 12 20.73 39.41 -22.13
CA ARG A 12 21.55 40.37 -21.36
C ARG A 12 20.81 40.73 -20.07
N ILE A 13 21.40 40.39 -18.93
CA ILE A 13 20.88 40.81 -17.62
C ILE A 13 21.49 42.17 -17.26
N GLN A 14 20.67 43.08 -16.74
CA GLN A 14 21.18 44.35 -16.23
C GLN A 14 21.80 44.15 -14.85
N ALA A 15 22.99 44.71 -14.65
CA ALA A 15 23.79 44.51 -13.45
C ALA A 15 23.16 45.08 -12.16
N ASP A 16 22.16 45.96 -12.30
CA ASP A 16 21.40 46.57 -11.21
C ASP A 16 20.17 45.75 -10.79
N GLN A 17 19.85 44.66 -11.48
CA GLN A 17 18.64 43.88 -11.22
C GLN A 17 18.91 42.58 -10.46
N THR A 18 19.76 41.68 -10.97
CA THR A 18 20.11 40.41 -10.31
C THR A 18 21.45 39.87 -10.81
N LEU A 19 22.06 38.94 -10.06
CA LEU A 19 23.18 38.11 -10.52
C LEU A 19 22.73 36.70 -10.91
N GLU A 20 21.43 36.52 -11.17
CA GLU A 20 20.81 35.23 -11.43
C GLU A 20 20.27 35.17 -12.86
N TYR A 21 20.47 34.03 -13.51
CA TYR A 21 19.94 33.75 -14.84
C TYR A 21 19.31 32.37 -14.86
N THR A 22 18.07 32.28 -15.31
CA THR A 22 17.40 31.00 -15.58
C THR A 22 17.38 30.76 -17.08
N ALA A 23 18.09 29.73 -17.52
CA ALA A 23 17.98 29.22 -18.89
C ALA A 23 16.73 28.34 -19.00
N SER A 24 15.80 28.72 -19.87
CA SER A 24 14.56 27.97 -20.14
C SER A 24 14.57 27.33 -21.52
N SER A 25 13.60 26.45 -21.78
CA SER A 25 13.42 25.79 -23.08
C SER A 25 14.65 24.99 -23.55
N LEU A 26 15.36 24.40 -22.59
CA LEU A 26 16.43 23.45 -22.85
C LEU A 26 15.82 22.07 -23.14
N GLU A 27 16.45 21.30 -24.00
CA GLU A 27 16.08 19.90 -24.24
C GLU A 27 16.43 19.06 -23.00
N SER A 28 15.61 18.06 -22.69
CA SER A 28 15.86 17.11 -21.60
C SER A 28 17.03 16.19 -21.91
N ASP A 29 17.64 15.61 -20.87
CA ASP A 29 18.71 14.63 -20.97
C ASP A 29 19.94 15.10 -21.80
N ARG A 30 20.22 16.41 -21.80
CA ARG A 30 21.24 17.01 -22.68
C ARG A 30 22.26 17.82 -21.88
N ASN A 31 23.53 17.67 -22.23
CA ASN A 31 24.61 18.45 -21.66
C ASN A 31 24.66 19.85 -22.27
N TYR A 32 24.63 20.88 -21.42
CA TYR A 32 24.79 22.28 -21.77
C TYR A 32 26.00 22.87 -21.05
N THR A 33 26.73 23.74 -21.73
CA THR A 33 27.88 24.44 -21.16
C THR A 33 27.58 25.93 -21.08
N PHE A 34 27.69 26.49 -19.88
CA PHE A 34 27.38 27.89 -19.57
C PHE A 34 28.66 28.64 -19.18
N SER A 35 28.77 29.89 -19.64
CA SER A 35 29.85 30.81 -19.23
C SER A 35 29.36 32.25 -19.32
N VAL A 36 29.72 33.06 -18.32
CA VAL A 36 29.29 34.45 -18.17
C VAL A 36 30.40 35.39 -18.58
N ALA A 37 30.06 36.49 -19.25
CA ALA A 37 30.98 37.59 -19.55
C ALA A 37 30.34 38.92 -19.16
N ALA A 38 31.12 39.80 -18.54
CA ALA A 38 30.67 41.16 -18.25
C ALA A 38 30.56 41.98 -19.54
N VAL A 39 29.50 42.78 -19.67
CA VAL A 39 29.25 43.64 -20.83
C VAL A 39 28.99 45.09 -20.40
N ARG A 40 29.64 46.03 -21.06
CA ARG A 40 29.36 47.48 -21.03
C ARG A 40 28.97 47.96 -22.42
N ASP A 41 28.40 49.16 -22.50
CA ASP A 41 28.04 49.76 -23.79
C ASP A 41 29.27 50.32 -24.53
N GLY A 42 29.18 50.37 -25.86
CA GLY A 42 30.25 50.82 -26.75
C GLY A 42 31.03 49.69 -27.43
N GLU A 43 31.83 50.05 -28.44
CA GLU A 43 32.67 49.10 -29.18
C GLU A 43 33.70 48.44 -28.23
N GLY A 44 33.87 47.12 -28.35
CA GLY A 44 34.71 46.35 -27.43
C GLY A 44 34.16 46.22 -26.01
N GLY A 45 32.86 46.47 -25.81
CA GLY A 45 32.23 46.45 -24.49
C GLY A 45 32.09 45.08 -23.81
N LYS A 46 32.39 43.96 -24.49
CA LYS A 46 32.31 42.61 -23.93
C LYS A 46 33.66 42.16 -23.38
N GLY A 47 33.72 41.87 -22.08
CA GLY A 47 34.90 41.32 -21.41
C GLY A 47 35.15 39.84 -21.72
N PRO A 48 36.26 39.27 -21.20
CA PRO A 48 36.53 37.85 -21.32
C PRO A 48 35.44 37.02 -20.62
N ARG A 49 35.23 35.81 -21.13
CA ARG A 49 34.35 34.82 -20.51
C ARG A 49 35.00 34.28 -19.23
N GLY A 50 34.21 34.17 -18.17
CA GLY A 50 34.61 33.45 -16.96
C GLY A 50 34.69 31.92 -17.22
N PRO A 51 35.08 31.15 -16.19
CA PRO A 51 35.11 29.69 -16.27
C PRO A 51 33.77 29.13 -16.75
N ALA A 52 33.83 28.09 -17.60
CA ALA A 52 32.64 27.43 -18.08
C ALA A 52 32.20 26.32 -17.11
N VAL A 53 30.90 26.12 -16.99
CA VAL A 53 30.28 25.04 -16.21
C VAL A 53 29.41 24.22 -17.14
N THR A 54 29.60 22.90 -17.12
CA THR A 54 28.77 21.96 -17.88
C THR A 54 27.79 21.27 -16.93
N ILE A 55 26.52 21.29 -17.27
CA ILE A 55 25.44 20.62 -16.54
C ILE A 55 24.56 19.84 -17.51
N LYS A 56 23.98 18.74 -17.04
CA LYS A 56 23.00 17.93 -17.79
C LYS A 56 21.59 18.32 -17.34
N THR A 57 20.69 18.55 -18.29
CA THR A 57 19.26 18.66 -17.99
C THR A 57 18.69 17.30 -17.59
N LEU A 58 17.68 17.32 -16.73
CA LEU A 58 17.03 16.11 -16.25
C LEU A 58 16.23 15.43 -17.37
N CYS A 59 16.13 14.10 -17.27
CA CYS A 59 15.14 13.33 -18.01
C CYS A 59 13.72 13.67 -17.52
N ILE A 60 12.80 13.95 -18.44
CA ILE A 60 11.39 14.26 -18.15
C ILE A 60 10.47 13.25 -18.84
N ASP A 61 9.20 13.20 -18.43
CA ASP A 61 8.12 12.44 -19.08
C ASP A 61 8.28 10.91 -19.14
N VAL A 62 8.99 10.34 -18.18
CA VAL A 62 9.18 8.88 -18.04
C VAL A 62 8.17 8.25 -17.07
N VAL A 63 6.87 8.50 -17.22
CA VAL A 63 5.85 8.02 -16.26
C VAL A 63 5.26 6.66 -16.70
N PRO A 64 5.20 5.63 -15.82
CA PRO A 64 4.52 4.37 -16.10
C PRO A 64 3.05 4.55 -16.52
N GLN A 65 2.58 3.69 -17.41
CA GLN A 65 1.21 3.75 -17.93
C GLN A 65 0.44 2.48 -17.61
N MET A 66 -0.88 2.52 -17.80
CA MET A 66 -1.76 1.35 -17.65
C MET A 66 -1.57 0.63 -16.31
N VAL A 67 -1.50 1.38 -15.21
CA VAL A 67 -1.40 0.77 -13.88
C VAL A 67 -2.72 0.07 -13.54
N THR A 68 -2.63 -1.22 -13.23
CA THR A 68 -3.77 -2.04 -12.85
C THR A 68 -3.48 -2.84 -11.60
N THR A 69 -4.49 -2.99 -10.75
CA THR A 69 -4.39 -3.70 -9.48
C THR A 69 -5.37 -4.87 -9.42
N THR A 70 -4.92 -5.98 -8.87
CA THR A 70 -5.75 -7.17 -8.63
C THR A 70 -5.49 -7.74 -7.25
N LEU A 71 -6.56 -8.17 -6.57
CA LEU A 71 -6.44 -8.85 -5.28
C LEU A 71 -6.16 -10.33 -5.49
N THR A 72 -5.21 -10.85 -4.72
CA THR A 72 -4.95 -12.28 -4.64
C THR A 72 -5.91 -12.94 -3.65
N ALA A 73 -5.95 -14.28 -3.65
CA ALA A 73 -6.71 -15.05 -2.67
C ALA A 73 -6.23 -14.84 -1.21
N THR A 74 -4.98 -14.38 -1.02
CA THR A 74 -4.38 -14.06 0.28
C THR A 74 -4.61 -12.61 0.72
N ASN A 75 -5.36 -11.82 -0.06
CA ASN A 75 -5.58 -10.38 0.11
C ASN A 75 -4.33 -9.51 -0.13
N ASP A 76 -3.34 -10.06 -0.83
CA ASP A 76 -2.24 -9.25 -1.37
C ASP A 76 -2.72 -8.51 -2.61
N VAL A 77 -2.04 -7.41 -2.95
CA VAL A 77 -2.37 -6.65 -4.16
C VAL A 77 -1.26 -6.83 -5.18
N THR A 78 -1.57 -7.50 -6.28
CA THR A 78 -0.71 -7.51 -7.45
C THR A 78 -0.97 -6.27 -8.29
N VAL A 79 0.07 -5.46 -8.43
CA VAL A 79 0.13 -4.24 -9.22
C VAL A 79 0.89 -4.58 -10.50
N THR A 80 0.37 -4.16 -11.65
CA THR A 80 1.05 -4.29 -12.95
C THR A 80 1.02 -2.95 -13.67
N TRP A 81 2.03 -2.70 -14.49
CA TRP A 81 2.15 -1.45 -15.25
C TRP A 81 2.84 -1.70 -16.59
N GLN A 82 2.65 -0.78 -17.53
CA GLN A 82 3.39 -0.71 -18.77
C GLN A 82 4.60 0.23 -18.60
N GLN A 83 5.78 -0.25 -19.00
CA GLN A 83 6.99 0.56 -18.94
C GLN A 83 6.92 1.77 -19.90
N PRO A 84 7.37 2.97 -19.47
CA PRO A 84 7.44 4.12 -20.34
C PRO A 84 8.53 3.91 -21.41
N THR A 85 8.36 4.55 -22.57
CA THR A 85 9.43 4.60 -23.57
C THR A 85 10.51 5.58 -23.11
N VAL A 86 11.66 5.07 -22.68
CA VAL A 86 12.75 5.90 -22.18
C VAL A 86 13.79 6.14 -23.27
N GLN A 87 13.97 7.41 -23.63
CA GLN A 87 15.04 7.87 -24.54
C GLN A 87 16.21 8.49 -23.78
N CYS A 88 16.16 8.45 -22.44
CA CYS A 88 17.17 9.06 -21.59
C CYS A 88 18.42 8.18 -21.48
N SER A 89 19.57 8.81 -21.58
CA SER A 89 20.90 8.21 -21.52
C SER A 89 21.16 7.38 -20.26
N THR A 90 20.55 7.75 -19.14
CA THR A 90 20.68 7.04 -17.85
C THR A 90 19.85 5.75 -17.81
N GLY A 91 18.78 5.65 -18.62
CA GLY A 91 17.81 4.55 -18.53
C GLY A 91 17.03 4.55 -17.20
N ILE A 92 16.11 3.59 -17.05
CA ILE A 92 15.43 3.33 -15.78
C ILE A 92 16.39 2.56 -14.87
N THR A 93 16.50 2.99 -13.62
CA THR A 93 17.35 2.38 -12.59
C THR A 93 16.56 1.67 -11.51
N GLN A 94 15.32 2.12 -11.25
CA GLN A 94 14.45 1.56 -10.22
C GLN A 94 12.99 1.85 -10.56
N VAL A 95 12.08 0.98 -10.13
CA VAL A 95 10.64 1.24 -10.08
C VAL A 95 10.20 1.29 -8.62
N THR A 96 9.39 2.28 -8.25
CA THR A 96 8.87 2.43 -6.88
C THR A 96 7.36 2.41 -6.90
N ILE A 97 6.75 1.68 -5.95
CA ILE A 97 5.31 1.51 -5.84
C ILE A 97 4.84 2.25 -4.60
N TYR A 98 3.79 3.05 -4.76
CA TYR A 98 3.14 3.80 -3.69
C TYR A 98 1.69 3.39 -3.53
N TYR A 99 1.19 3.49 -2.32
CA TYR A 99 -0.22 3.35 -2.00
C TYR A 99 -0.66 4.49 -1.08
N GLU A 100 -1.89 4.93 -1.24
CA GLU A 100 -2.55 5.91 -0.38
C GLU A 100 -4.03 5.53 -0.23
N ILE A 101 -4.64 5.92 0.88
CA ILE A 101 -6.10 5.80 1.04
C ILE A 101 -6.75 6.70 -0.02
N GLU A 102 -7.74 6.17 -0.73
CA GLU A 102 -8.39 6.89 -1.82
C GLU A 102 -9.00 8.21 -1.31
N GLY A 103 -8.55 9.34 -1.87
CA GLY A 103 -8.97 10.67 -1.46
C GLY A 103 -8.14 11.30 -0.33
N ASP A 104 -7.13 10.62 0.20
CA ASP A 104 -6.22 11.14 1.23
C ASP A 104 -4.74 10.99 0.82
N VAL A 105 -4.26 11.95 0.04
CA VAL A 105 -2.85 12.03 -0.41
C VAL A 105 -1.84 12.15 0.74
N SER A 106 -2.28 12.53 1.95
CA SER A 106 -1.39 12.63 3.12
C SER A 106 -1.05 11.27 3.72
N SER A 107 -1.87 10.26 3.42
CA SER A 107 -1.67 8.86 3.82
C SER A 107 -0.71 8.08 2.93
N ARG A 108 -0.13 8.74 1.91
CA ARG A 108 0.73 8.09 0.92
C ARG A 108 1.98 7.49 1.55
N LEU A 109 2.21 6.21 1.26
CA LEU A 109 3.36 5.44 1.72
C LEU A 109 3.98 4.65 0.56
N GLU A 110 5.27 4.38 0.67
CA GLU A 110 5.99 3.48 -0.23
C GLU A 110 5.65 2.03 0.14
N ALA A 111 5.17 1.25 -0.83
CA ALA A 111 5.00 -0.20 -0.68
C ALA A 111 6.34 -0.93 -0.85
N GLY A 112 7.19 -0.43 -1.73
CA GLY A 112 8.53 -0.93 -1.97
C GLY A 112 9.05 -0.59 -3.36
N THR A 113 10.20 -1.17 -3.67
CA THR A 113 10.94 -0.95 -4.92
C THR A 113 11.22 -2.27 -5.63
N THR A 114 11.45 -2.19 -6.94
CA THR A 114 11.77 -3.36 -7.76
C THR A 114 12.72 -3.01 -8.90
N ASP A 115 13.17 -4.06 -9.59
CA ASP A 115 14.09 -3.99 -10.71
C ASP A 115 13.57 -3.07 -11.83
N PRO A 116 14.47 -2.38 -12.55
CA PRO A 116 14.08 -1.43 -13.61
C PRO A 116 13.32 -2.06 -14.77
N ASN A 117 13.42 -3.39 -14.95
CA ASN A 117 12.76 -4.14 -16.01
C ASN A 117 11.47 -4.85 -15.53
N ALA A 118 11.10 -4.66 -14.26
CA ALA A 118 9.87 -5.24 -13.74
C ALA A 118 8.64 -4.53 -14.34
N GLU A 119 7.58 -5.30 -14.52
CA GLU A 119 6.25 -4.86 -14.95
C GLU A 119 5.16 -5.23 -13.95
N SER A 120 5.56 -5.83 -12.81
CA SER A 120 4.67 -6.21 -11.73
C SER A 120 5.33 -6.18 -10.36
N PHE A 121 4.51 -5.95 -9.34
CA PHE A 121 4.89 -5.96 -7.93
C PHE A 121 3.71 -6.45 -7.08
N THR A 122 3.99 -7.19 -6.02
CA THR A 122 2.94 -7.63 -5.08
C THR A 122 3.13 -6.92 -3.76
N ILE A 123 2.15 -6.08 -3.40
CA ILE A 123 2.06 -5.45 -2.09
C ILE A 123 1.53 -6.49 -1.11
N ASP A 124 2.25 -6.72 -0.02
CA ASP A 124 1.78 -7.57 1.08
C ASP A 124 0.48 -6.97 1.65
N GLY A 125 -0.59 -7.77 1.60
CA GLY A 125 -1.88 -7.37 2.12
C GLY A 125 -1.80 -6.93 3.57
N SER A 126 -0.91 -7.50 4.38
CA SER A 126 -0.75 -7.15 5.80
C SER A 126 -0.46 -5.66 6.07
N LEU A 127 0.05 -4.93 5.07
CA LEU A 127 0.33 -3.49 5.14
C LEU A 127 -0.92 -2.61 4.98
N LEU A 128 -1.99 -3.17 4.42
CA LEU A 128 -3.22 -2.47 4.13
C LEU A 128 -4.22 -2.62 5.28
N GLU A 129 -5.29 -1.85 5.32
CA GLU A 129 -6.37 -2.00 6.30
C GLU A 129 -7.56 -2.73 5.67
N PRO A 130 -8.15 -3.75 6.34
CA PRO A 130 -9.32 -4.46 5.82
C PRO A 130 -10.52 -3.51 5.61
N GLY A 131 -11.19 -3.61 4.46
CA GLY A 131 -12.33 -2.76 4.13
C GLY A 131 -11.98 -1.36 3.63
N THR A 132 -10.69 -1.04 3.47
CA THR A 132 -10.21 0.26 3.00
C THR A 132 -9.92 0.23 1.50
N THR A 133 -10.31 1.30 0.80
CA THR A 133 -9.99 1.53 -0.61
C THR A 133 -8.70 2.33 -0.74
N TYR A 134 -7.75 1.78 -1.48
CA TYR A 134 -6.45 2.37 -1.73
C TYR A 134 -6.33 2.76 -3.20
N ASN A 135 -5.71 3.90 -3.45
CA ASN A 135 -5.18 4.26 -4.76
C ASN A 135 -3.70 3.86 -4.81
N ILE A 136 -3.31 3.11 -5.85
CA ILE A 136 -1.94 2.62 -6.03
C ILE A 136 -1.35 3.25 -7.28
N ALA A 137 -0.16 3.83 -7.14
CA ALA A 137 0.55 4.49 -8.22
C ALA A 137 2.01 4.02 -8.28
N VAL A 138 2.62 4.17 -9.45
CA VAL A 138 3.97 3.69 -9.75
C VAL A 138 4.81 4.83 -10.28
N THR A 139 6.06 4.93 -9.83
CA THR A 139 7.08 5.83 -10.38
C THR A 139 8.26 5.03 -10.91
N VAL A 140 9.08 5.68 -11.73
CA VAL A 140 10.39 5.15 -12.11
C VAL A 140 11.46 6.18 -11.82
N THR A 141 12.67 5.69 -11.55
CA THR A 141 13.85 6.52 -11.28
C THR A 141 14.80 6.46 -12.46
N THR A 142 15.16 7.64 -12.99
CA THR A 142 16.22 7.81 -13.99
C THR A 142 17.34 8.67 -13.38
N ASP A 143 17.52 9.93 -13.83
CA ASP A 143 18.33 10.94 -13.14
C ASP A 143 17.63 11.47 -11.86
N GLN A 144 16.28 11.45 -11.87
CA GLN A 144 15.43 11.66 -10.71
C GLN A 144 14.22 10.71 -10.78
N GLU A 145 13.46 10.66 -9.69
CA GLU A 145 12.16 10.00 -9.67
C GLU A 145 11.14 10.78 -10.52
N SER A 146 10.36 10.04 -11.31
CA SER A 146 9.30 10.58 -12.16
C SER A 146 8.12 11.13 -11.35
N ALA A 147 7.17 11.76 -12.04
CA ALA A 147 5.84 11.93 -11.48
C ALA A 147 5.17 10.57 -11.24
N LEU A 148 4.18 10.55 -10.35
CA LEU A 148 3.31 9.39 -10.14
C LEU A 148 2.52 9.09 -11.42
N SER A 149 2.35 7.80 -11.70
CA SER A 149 1.40 7.33 -12.70
C SER A 149 -0.03 7.71 -12.34
N GLU A 150 -0.92 7.62 -13.33
CA GLU A 150 -2.34 7.46 -13.05
C GLU A 150 -2.53 6.26 -12.12
N GLY A 151 -3.23 6.47 -11.01
CA GLY A 151 -3.41 5.47 -9.97
C GLY A 151 -4.50 4.46 -10.29
N SER A 152 -4.40 3.27 -9.72
CA SER A 152 -5.41 2.21 -9.79
C SER A 152 -6.01 1.97 -8.42
N SER A 153 -7.34 2.04 -8.32
CA SER A 153 -8.04 1.86 -7.04
C SER A 153 -8.36 0.39 -6.77
N VAL A 154 -8.10 -0.06 -5.54
CA VAL A 154 -8.40 -1.41 -5.06
C VAL A 154 -8.96 -1.36 -3.65
N THR A 155 -9.99 -2.13 -3.36
CA THR A 155 -10.61 -2.19 -2.02
C THR A 155 -10.24 -3.49 -1.34
N ARG A 156 -9.51 -3.44 -0.23
CA ARG A 156 -9.17 -4.64 0.53
C ARG A 156 -10.43 -5.27 1.12
N ALA A 157 -10.54 -6.60 1.05
CA ALA A 157 -11.65 -7.32 1.67
C ALA A 157 -11.72 -7.02 3.18
N ALA A 158 -12.94 -6.87 3.70
CA ALA A 158 -13.16 -6.75 5.13
C ALA A 158 -12.73 -8.04 5.83
N SER A 159 -12.26 -7.94 7.07
CA SER A 159 -12.06 -9.13 7.89
C SER A 159 -13.39 -9.84 8.08
N GLU A 160 -13.44 -11.14 7.83
CA GLU A 160 -14.64 -11.92 8.15
C GLU A 160 -14.93 -11.77 9.66
N PRO A 161 -16.20 -11.54 10.04
CA PRO A 161 -16.56 -11.60 11.46
C PRO A 161 -16.20 -12.97 12.01
N PRO A 162 -15.84 -13.11 13.29
CA PRO A 162 -15.44 -14.39 13.84
C PRO A 162 -16.61 -15.38 13.80
N SER A 163 -16.74 -16.15 12.72
CA SER A 163 -17.67 -17.26 12.60
C SER A 163 -17.06 -18.47 13.32
N SER A 164 -16.88 -18.33 14.64
CA SER A 164 -16.34 -19.41 15.45
C SER A 164 -17.48 -20.22 16.06
N PRO A 165 -17.47 -21.57 16.01
CA PRO A 165 -18.47 -22.41 16.66
C PRO A 165 -18.55 -22.18 18.18
N VAL A 166 -17.53 -21.55 18.77
CA VAL A 166 -17.51 -21.12 20.17
C VAL A 166 -18.64 -20.15 20.49
N TYR A 167 -19.06 -19.29 19.55
CA TYR A 167 -20.18 -18.35 19.77
C TYR A 167 -21.53 -19.07 19.90
N LEU A 168 -21.73 -20.13 19.11
CA LEU A 168 -22.90 -21.01 19.26
C LEU A 168 -22.86 -21.75 20.60
N VAL A 169 -21.70 -22.30 20.97
CA VAL A 169 -21.53 -23.01 22.25
C VAL A 169 -21.77 -22.06 23.45
N ALA A 170 -21.31 -20.81 23.37
CA ALA A 170 -21.50 -19.80 24.41
C ALA A 170 -22.97 -19.36 24.59
N LEU A 171 -23.81 -19.46 23.56
CA LEU A 171 -25.26 -19.22 23.66
C LEU A 171 -26.03 -20.49 24.06
N VAL A 172 -25.61 -21.65 23.56
CA VAL A 172 -26.33 -22.92 23.78
C VAL A 172 -26.16 -23.43 25.21
N ILE A 173 -24.96 -23.32 25.80
CA ILE A 173 -24.71 -23.77 27.19
C ILE A 173 -25.61 -23.05 28.22
N PRO A 174 -25.68 -21.70 28.28
CA PRO A 174 -26.54 -21.03 29.26
C PRO A 174 -28.03 -21.29 29.00
N VAL A 175 -28.47 -21.38 27.73
CA VAL A 175 -29.86 -21.72 27.39
C VAL A 175 -30.20 -23.14 27.83
N LEU A 176 -29.31 -24.11 27.61
CA LEU A 176 -29.49 -25.50 28.05
C LEU A 176 -29.53 -25.57 29.58
N LEU A 177 -28.65 -24.85 30.29
CA LEU A 177 -28.65 -24.77 31.75
C LEU A 177 -29.94 -24.16 32.30
N ILE A 178 -30.48 -23.12 31.66
CA ILE A 178 -31.77 -22.52 32.03
C ILE A 178 -32.90 -23.53 31.83
N ILE A 179 -32.92 -24.26 30.71
CA ILE A 179 -33.93 -25.29 30.46
C ILE A 179 -33.84 -26.42 31.51
N ILE A 180 -32.63 -26.88 31.83
CA ILE A 180 -32.42 -27.90 32.87
C ILE A 180 -32.88 -27.39 34.24
N LEU A 181 -32.55 -26.15 34.61
CA LEU A 181 -33.02 -25.51 35.84
C LEU A 181 -34.54 -25.42 35.90
N LEU A 182 -35.19 -25.01 34.82
CA LEU A 182 -36.66 -24.97 34.72
C LEU A 182 -37.27 -26.36 34.90
N VAL A 183 -36.72 -27.39 34.24
CA VAL A 183 -37.16 -28.78 34.40
C VAL A 183 -36.98 -29.26 35.85
N VAL A 184 -35.87 -28.92 36.50
CA VAL A 184 -35.60 -29.27 37.91
C VAL A 184 -36.57 -28.55 38.84
N ILE A 185 -36.85 -27.27 38.62
CA ILE A 185 -37.80 -26.46 39.41
C ILE A 185 -39.22 -27.01 39.23
N ILE A 186 -39.63 -27.35 38.02
CA ILE A 186 -40.94 -27.94 37.73
C ILE A 186 -41.07 -29.32 38.39
N LYS A 187 -40.06 -30.19 38.28
CA LYS A 187 -40.07 -31.51 38.95
C LYS A 187 -40.08 -31.39 40.46
N ARG A 188 -39.33 -30.45 41.04
CA ARG A 188 -39.30 -30.19 42.49
C ARG A 188 -40.61 -29.58 42.99
N GLY A 189 -41.23 -28.71 42.20
CA GLY A 189 -42.56 -28.15 42.47
C GLY A 189 -43.67 -29.21 42.39
N LEU A 190 -43.60 -30.13 41.43
CA LEU A 190 -44.52 -31.27 41.34
C LEU A 190 -44.32 -32.30 42.46
N SER A 191 -43.08 -32.53 42.92
CA SER A 191 -42.83 -33.41 44.07
C SER A 191 -43.29 -32.82 45.41
N GLY A 192 -43.58 -31.52 45.47
CA GLY A 192 -44.17 -30.86 46.64
C GLY A 192 -45.68 -31.10 46.82
N LEU A 193 -46.34 -31.80 45.88
CA LEU A 193 -47.80 -32.05 45.90
C LEU A 193 -48.21 -33.51 46.11
N TRP A 194 -47.26 -34.43 46.33
CA TRP A 194 -47.59 -35.79 46.76
C TRP A 194 -47.21 -35.93 48.24
N PRO A 195 -48.16 -36.10 49.17
CA PRO A 195 -47.80 -36.46 50.53
C PRO A 195 -47.12 -37.83 50.50
N MET A 196 -45.96 -37.96 51.14
CA MET A 196 -45.38 -39.28 51.43
C MET A 196 -46.36 -40.02 52.35
N VAL A 197 -47.05 -41.05 51.86
CA VAL A 197 -48.06 -41.82 52.64
C VAL A 197 -47.55 -43.19 53.12
N GLY A 198 -46.27 -43.50 53.02
CA GLY A 198 -45.76 -44.71 53.68
C GLY A 198 -44.39 -45.18 53.21
N TRP A 199 -43.73 -45.90 54.10
CA TRP A 199 -42.58 -46.74 53.81
C TRP A 199 -43.08 -48.18 53.75
N ASP A 200 -42.73 -48.90 52.69
CA ASP A 200 -42.87 -50.35 52.67
C ASP A 200 -41.50 -50.97 52.97
N CYS A 201 -41.44 -51.74 54.05
CA CYS A 201 -40.24 -52.44 54.49
C CYS A 201 -40.45 -53.93 54.23
N GLU A 202 -40.10 -54.38 53.03
CA GLU A 202 -40.08 -55.81 52.71
C GLU A 202 -38.73 -56.41 53.18
N LEU A 203 -38.78 -57.17 54.28
CA LEU A 203 -37.68 -58.00 54.76
C LEU A 203 -37.78 -59.38 54.09
N ALA A 204 -36.99 -59.62 53.04
CA ALA A 204 -36.81 -60.95 52.48
C ALA A 204 -35.75 -61.72 53.29
N GLY A 205 -36.22 -62.65 54.13
CA GLY A 205 -35.40 -63.61 54.85
C GLY A 205 -34.74 -64.63 53.90
N ARG A 206 -33.47 -64.92 54.18
CA ARG A 206 -32.65 -65.96 53.56
C ARG A 206 -33.10 -67.34 54.06
N ASP A 207 -33.40 -68.30 53.19
CA ASP A 207 -32.71 -69.60 53.24
C ASP A 207 -32.94 -70.58 52.08
N GLN A 208 -31.84 -71.29 51.78
CA GLN A 208 -31.68 -72.70 51.36
C GLN A 208 -32.31 -73.21 50.05
N GLY A 209 -31.44 -73.23 49.02
CA GLY A 209 -30.85 -74.46 48.45
C GLY A 209 -31.76 -75.57 47.91
N ARG A 210 -31.59 -75.91 46.63
CA ARG A 210 -31.55 -77.31 46.16
C ARG A 210 -31.02 -77.41 44.72
N TRP A 211 -30.12 -78.35 44.50
CA TRP A 211 -29.62 -78.80 43.20
C TRP A 211 -30.65 -79.70 42.52
N GLU A 212 -30.67 -79.75 41.18
CA GLU A 212 -30.76 -81.01 40.42
C GLU A 212 -30.40 -80.82 38.92
N VAL A 213 -29.41 -81.64 38.53
CA VAL A 213 -28.95 -82.21 37.24
C VAL A 213 -29.02 -81.43 35.93
#